data_AF-A0A1V9FNE2-F1
#
_entry.id   AF-A0A1V9FNE2-F1
#
_cell.length_a   1.000
_cell.length_b   1.000
_cell.length_c   1.000
_cell.angle_alpha   90.00
_cell.angle_beta   90.00
_cell.angle_gamma   90.00
#
_symmetry.space_group_name_H-M   'P 1'
#
loop_
_entity.id
_entity.type
_entity.pdbx_description
1 polymer ?
#
loop_
_entity_poly.entity_id
_entity_poly.type
_entity_poly.pdbx_seq_one_letter_code
_entity_poly.pdbx_strand_id
1 'polypeptide(L)' 'MAYFIVTVKENKAGAKRRRKLVVVSRGKPEAMVSIQDMCRGTGFIPDYKTVNEITPHRYFKVVGALLGRTVNQSAA' A
#
# COMPACT_ATOMS: atom_id res chain seq x y z
N MET A 1 8.13 14.16 -2.04
CA MET A 1 7.49 12.88 -2.44
C MET A 1 6.41 12.55 -1.45
N ALA A 2 5.24 12.15 -1.94
CA ALA A 2 4.09 11.78 -1.12
C ALA A 2 3.96 10.26 -1.06
N TYR A 3 3.33 9.76 0.00
CA TYR A 3 3.08 8.34 0.21
C TYR A 3 1.62 8.05 -0.03
N PHE A 4 1.30 7.02 -0.80
CA PHE A 4 -0.08 6.64 -1.09
C PHE A 4 -0.34 5.21 -0.64
N ILE A 5 -1.53 4.98 -0.09
CA ILE A 5 -2.01 3.65 0.29
C ILE A 5 -3.23 3.28 -0.53
N VAL A 6 -3.31 2.01 -0.93
CA VAL A 6 -4.45 1.44 -1.64
C VAL A 6 -4.77 0.05 -1.10
N THR A 7 -6.04 -0.30 -1.10
CA THR A 7 -6.48 -1.67 -0.82
C THR A 7 -6.42 -2.48 -2.09
N VAL A 8 -5.72 -3.60 -2.08
CA VAL A 8 -5.67 -4.57 -3.18
C VAL A 8 -6.41 -5.85 -2.79
N LYS A 9 -7.10 -6.47 -3.74
CA LYS A 9 -7.86 -7.72 -3.58
C LYS A 9 -7.15 -8.84 -4.32
N GLU A 10 -6.95 -9.97 -3.66
CA GLU A 10 -6.39 -11.15 -4.29
C GLU A 10 -7.43 -11.83 -5.20
N ASN A 11 -7.06 -12.13 -6.46
CA ASN A 11 -7.93 -12.71 -7.49
C ASN A 11 -7.85 -14.24 -7.56
N LYS A 12 -7.10 -14.90 -6.65
CA LYS A 12 -7.04 -16.37 -6.63
C LYS A 12 -8.35 -16.97 -6.13
N ALA A 13 -8.85 -17.96 -6.88
CA ALA A 13 -10.09 -18.68 -6.64
C ALA A 13 -10.20 -19.15 -5.17
N GLY A 14 -11.15 -18.56 -4.43
CA GLY A 14 -11.51 -18.98 -3.08
C GLY A 14 -11.09 -18.06 -1.93
N ALA A 15 -10.13 -17.14 -2.12
CA ALA A 15 -9.66 -16.27 -1.03
C ALA A 15 -9.96 -14.79 -1.30
N LYS A 16 -10.99 -14.23 -0.65
CA LYS A 16 -11.27 -12.77 -0.63
C LYS A 16 -10.31 -12.02 0.31
N ARG A 17 -9.00 -12.22 0.16
CA ARG A 17 -8.01 -11.58 1.04
C ARG A 17 -7.74 -10.16 0.55
N ARG A 18 -8.08 -9.17 1.39
CA ARG A 18 -7.75 -7.76 1.16
C ARG A 18 -6.40 -7.47 1.80
N ARG A 19 -5.52 -6.80 1.06
CA ARG A 19 -4.21 -6.34 1.55
C ARG A 19 -4.07 -4.85 1.30
N LYS A 20 -3.12 -4.22 2.00
CA LYS A 20 -2.75 -2.82 1.73
C LYS A 20 -1.45 -2.80 0.95
N LEU A 21 -1.44 -2.05 -0.14
CA LEU A 21 -0.25 -1.73 -0.92
C LEU A 21 0.07 -0.25 -0.67
N VAL A 22 1.35 0.05 -0.53
CA VAL A 22 1.83 1.41 -0.27
C VAL A 22 2.88 1.78 -1.30
N VAL A 23 2.80 3.00 -1.84
CA VAL A 23 3.70 3.50 -2.89
C VAL A 23 4.19 4.89 -2.57
N VAL A 24 5.36 5.24 -3.12
CA VAL A 24 5.93 6.59 -3.04
C VAL A 24 5.88 7.21 -4.43
N SER A 25 5.27 8.38 -4.57
CA SER A 25 5.11 9.06 -5.86
C SER A 25 5.08 10.58 -5.70
N ARG A 26 5.18 11.36 -6.78
CA ARG A 26 5.13 12.83 -6.69
C ARG A 26 3.71 13.35 -6.53
N GLY A 27 2.73 12.62 -7.02
CA GLY A 27 1.31 12.94 -6.87
C GLY A 27 0.40 11.75 -7.13
N LYS A 28 -0.91 11.95 -6.94
CA LYS A 28 -1.93 10.91 -7.07
C LYS A 28 -1.98 10.25 -8.47
N PRO A 29 -1.86 10.99 -9.60
CA PRO A 29 -1.88 10.37 -10.92
C PRO A 29 -0.73 9.37 -11.13
N GLU A 30 0.51 9.76 -10.78
CA GLU A 30 1.68 8.88 -10.85
C GLU A 30 1.55 7.66 -9.93
N ALA A 31 0.96 7.85 -8.73
CA ALA A 31 0.72 6.77 -7.80
C ALA A 31 -0.25 5.73 -8.38
N MET A 32 -1.31 6.17 -9.06
CA MET A 32 -2.28 5.26 -9.70
C MET A 32 -1.65 4.41 -10.79
N VAL A 33 -0.80 5.01 -11.64
CA VAL A 33 -0.04 4.27 -12.68
C VAL A 33 0.89 3.25 -12.03
N SER A 34 1.67 3.67 -11.03
CA SER A 34 2.60 2.77 -10.32
C SER A 34 1.87 1.59 -9.65
N ILE A 35 0.72 1.86 -9.04
CA ILE A 35 -0.15 0.83 -8.43
C ILE A 35 -0.64 -0.16 -9.50
N GLN A 36 -1.10 0.35 -10.64
CA GLN A 36 -1.58 -0.48 -11.75
C GLN A 36 -0.48 -1.42 -12.25
N ASP A 37 0.72 -0.90 -12.46
CA ASP A 37 1.86 -1.66 -12.96
C ASP A 37 2.30 -2.76 -11.99
N MET A 38 2.34 -2.48 -10.69
CA MET A 38 2.66 -3.52 -9.69
C MET A 38 1.56 -4.58 -9.53
N CYS A 39 0.30 -4.22 -9.74
CA CYS A 39 -0.80 -5.17 -9.68
C CYS A 39 -0.89 -6.04 -10.93
N ARG A 40 -0.31 -5.58 -12.05
CA ARG A 40 -0.30 -6.31 -13.32
C ARG A 40 0.47 -7.62 -13.19
N GLY A 41 -0.17 -8.74 -13.50
CA GLY A 41 0.47 -10.07 -13.47
C GLY A 41 0.66 -10.68 -12.08
N THR A 42 0.36 -9.97 -10.98
CA THR A 42 0.53 -10.48 -9.61
C THR A 42 -0.72 -11.16 -9.04
N GLY A 43 -1.83 -11.13 -9.78
CA GLY A 43 -3.12 -11.65 -9.31
C GLY A 43 -3.78 -10.78 -8.24
N PHE A 44 -3.30 -9.54 -8.06
CA PHE A 44 -3.95 -8.54 -7.21
C PHE A 44 -4.69 -7.52 -8.05
N ILE A 45 -5.86 -7.09 -7.58
CA ILE A 45 -6.69 -6.07 -8.21
C ILE A 45 -6.79 -4.87 -7.27
N PRO A 46 -6.30 -3.68 -7.65
CA PRO A 46 -6.36 -2.49 -6.81
C PRO A 46 -7.79 -1.91 -6.76
N ASP A 47 -8.20 -1.49 -5.58
CA ASP A 47 -9.44 -0.75 -5.36
C ASP A 47 -9.14 0.76 -5.39
N TYR A 48 -9.17 1.36 -6.59
CA TYR A 48 -8.78 2.76 -6.81
C TYR A 48 -9.60 3.77 -6.00
N LYS A 49 -10.79 3.40 -5.51
CA LYS A 49 -11.60 4.24 -4.60
C LYS A 49 -10.93 4.43 -3.25
N THR A 50 -10.01 3.54 -2.88
CA THR A 50 -9.31 3.55 -1.59
C THR A 50 -7.94 4.23 -1.63
N VAL A 51 -7.51 4.72 -2.80
CA VAL A 51 -6.21 5.40 -2.96
C VAL A 51 -6.25 6.74 -2.23
N ASN A 52 -5.47 6.81 -1.15
CA ASN A 52 -5.36 8.00 -0.32
C ASN A 52 -3.89 8.31 -0.02
N GLU A 53 -3.58 9.60 0.08
CA GLU A 53 -2.29 10.07 0.57
C GLU A 53 -2.18 9.78 2.08
N ILE A 54 -0.99 9.40 2.53
CA ILE A 54 -0.67 9.14 3.92
C ILE A 54 0.58 9.90 4.33
N THR A 55 0.70 10.21 5.62
CA THR A 55 1.90 10.85 6.16
C THR A 55 3.10 9.89 6.15
N PRO A 56 4.34 10.41 6.13
CA PRO A 56 5.55 9.59 6.24
C PRO A 56 5.54 8.67 7.47
N HIS A 57 5.09 9.17 8.63
CA HIS A 57 4.95 8.35 9.84
C HIS A 57 4.07 7.12 9.60
N ARG A 58 2.93 7.29 8.92
CA ARG A 58 2.01 6.18 8.66
C ARG A 58 2.60 5.19 7.67
N TYR A 59 3.34 5.66 6.67
CA TYR A 59 4.12 4.82 5.76
C TYR A 59 5.09 3.92 6.55
N PHE A 60 5.97 4.51 7.37
CA PHE A 60 6.96 3.76 8.14
C PHE A 60 6.33 2.78 9.13
N LYS A 61 5.17 3.13 9.72
CA LYS A 61 4.43 2.20 10.59
C LYS A 61 3.89 0.99 9.82
N VAL A 62 3.33 1.19 8.62
CA VAL A 62 2.81 0.10 7.79
C VAL A 62 3.94 -0.78 7.26
N VAL A 63 5.00 -0.17 6.71
CA VAL A 63 6.16 -0.89 6.17
C VAL A 63 6.92 -1.62 7.30
N GLY A 64 7.12 -0.97 8.45
CA GLY A 64 7.73 -1.59 9.62
C GLY A 64 6.97 -2.83 10.09
N ALA A 65 5.65 -2.74 10.22
CA ALA A 65 4.81 -3.89 10.56
C ALA A 65 4.91 -5.04 9.55
N LEU A 66 5.00 -4.74 8.25
CA LEU A 66 5.17 -5.75 7.20
C LEU A 66 6.54 -6.42 7.20
N LEU A 67 7.59 -5.67 7.53
CA LEU A 67 8.97 -6.17 7.58
C LEU A 67 9.31 -6.86 8.92
N GLY A 68 8.32 -7.04 9.81
CA GLY A 68 8.56 -7.58 11.15
C GLY A 68 9.42 -6.67 12.04
N ARG A 69 9.71 -5.45 11.58
CA ARG A 69 10.34 -4.42 12.38
C ARG A 69 9.22 -3.69 13.11
N THR A 70 8.82 -4.23 14.26
CA THR A 70 8.11 -3.43 15.25
C THR A 70 8.93 -2.17 15.44
N VAL A 71 8.41 -1.04 14.95
CA VAL A 71 8.90 0.28 15.31
C VAL A 71 8.51 0.42 16.77
N ASN A 72 9.32 -0.18 17.66
CA ASN A 72 9.43 0.25 19.04
C ASN A 72 9.99 1.66 18.96
N GLN A 73 9.11 2.60 18.68
CA GLN A 73 9.30 3.96 19.15
C GLN A 73 9.20 3.79 20.66
N SER A 74 10.35 3.63 21.31
CA SER A 74 10.44 3.68 22.76
C SER A 74 9.62 4.87 23.22
N ALA A 75 8.59 4.58 23.99
CA ALA A 75 7.87 5.59 24.74
C ALA A 75 8.81 6.08 25.84
N ALA A 76 8.83 7.41 25.98
CA ALA A 76 9.45 8.19 27.05
C ALA A 76 10.99 8.21 27.10
#